data_AF-A0AAX3M0E2-F1
#
_entry.id   AF-A0AAX3M0E2-F1
#
_cell.length_a   1.000
_cell.length_b   1.000
_cell.length_c   1.000
_cell.angle_alpha   90.00
_cell.angle_beta   90.00
_cell.angle_gamma   90.00
#
_symmetry.space_group_name_H-M   'P 1'
#
loop_
_entity.id
_entity.type
_entity.pdbx_description
1 polymer ?
#
loop_
_entity_poly.entity_id
_entity_poly.type
_entity_poly.pdbx_seq_one_letter_code
_entity_poly.pdbx_strand_id
1 'polypeptide(L)'
;MSATDHIQIHLQKLEEITTNVVSRISIISEEELLDFVNEREVIITEMQAHREYITDTERQVIQKLLDCDPLIMQKLNYFKDEAGHWLEKQGNIRNQHTAYHQNFVNDSFFIDRLK
;
A
#
# COMPACT_ATOMS: atom_id res chain seq x y z
N MET A 1 31.16 14.94 10.61
CA MET A 1 30.23 13.94 11.18
C MET A 1 30.92 12.60 11.09
N SER A 2 30.88 11.82 12.17
CA SER A 2 31.37 10.45 12.24
C SER A 2 30.37 9.50 11.56
N ALA A 3 30.81 8.34 11.07
CA ALA A 3 29.92 7.33 10.48
C ALA A 3 28.83 6.86 11.47
N THR A 4 29.12 6.88 12.77
CA THR A 4 28.15 6.62 13.84
C THR A 4 27.06 7.71 13.91
N ASP A 5 27.42 8.98 13.69
CA ASP A 5 26.44 10.09 13.66
C ASP A 5 25.45 9.91 12.51
N HIS A 6 25.91 9.36 11.38
CA HIS A 6 25.05 9.07 10.24
C HIS A 6 24.01 7.98 10.56
N ILE A 7 24.42 6.86 11.19
CA ILE A 7 23.47 5.82 11.58
C ILE A 7 22.42 6.37 12.55
N GLN A 8 22.84 7.15 13.55
CA GLN A 8 21.91 7.68 14.54
C GLN A 8 20.87 8.64 13.93
N ILE A 9 21.28 9.48 12.99
CA ILE A 9 20.35 10.39 12.28
C ILE A 9 19.33 9.60 11.45
N HIS A 10 19.78 8.63 10.65
CA HIS A 10 18.87 7.81 9.84
C HIS A 10 17.92 7.01 10.73
N LEU A 11 18.41 6.48 11.86
CA LEU A 11 17.59 5.69 12.78
C LEU A 11 16.55 6.55 13.49
N GLN A 12 16.90 7.77 13.91
CA GLN A 12 15.92 8.74 14.43
C GLN A 12 14.87 9.08 13.39
N LYS A 13 15.27 9.29 12.14
CA LYS A 13 14.32 9.57 11.06
C LYS A 13 13.38 8.39 10.84
N LEU A 14 13.92 7.17 10.81
CA LEU A 14 13.15 5.94 10.66
C LEU A 14 12.15 5.75 11.82
N GLU A 15 12.56 6.04 13.05
CA GLU A 15 11.66 6.07 14.22
C GLU A 15 10.53 7.08 14.07
N GLU A 16 10.84 8.31 13.64
CA GLU A 16 9.87 9.38 13.46
C GLU A 16 8.79 8.97 12.46
N ILE A 17 9.19 8.54 11.26
CA ILE A 17 8.24 8.21 10.19
C ILE A 17 7.41 6.97 10.54
N THR A 18 8.02 5.97 11.17
CA THR A 18 7.33 4.74 11.59
C THR A 18 6.31 5.06 12.67
N THR A 19 6.69 5.86 13.68
CA THR A 19 5.78 6.27 14.76
C THR A 19 4.62 7.10 14.22
N ASN A 20 4.91 8.02 13.29
CA ASN A 20 3.88 8.82 12.64
C ASN A 20 2.84 7.92 11.94
N VAL A 21 3.29 7.02 11.06
CA VAL A 21 2.41 6.10 10.32
C VAL A 21 1.63 5.18 11.25
N VAL A 22 2.29 4.55 12.23
CA VAL A 22 1.63 3.66 13.19
C VAL A 22 0.55 4.40 13.98
N SER A 23 0.80 5.64 14.40
CA SER A 23 -0.17 6.44 15.17
C SER A 23 -1.45 6.78 14.38
N ARG A 24 -1.38 6.81 13.05
CA ARG A 24 -2.49 7.13 12.15
C ARG A 24 -2.93 5.98 11.26
N ILE A 25 -2.47 4.75 11.53
CA ILE A 25 -2.62 3.61 10.61
C ILE A 25 -4.09 3.30 10.24
N SER A 26 -5.04 3.63 11.13
CA SER A 26 -6.46 3.42 10.88
C SER A 26 -7.04 4.37 9.84
N ILE A 27 -6.47 5.58 9.70
CA ILE A 27 -6.99 6.67 8.85
C ILE A 27 -6.05 7.06 7.72
N ILE A 28 -4.84 6.49 7.67
CA ILE A 28 -3.88 6.75 6.59
C ILE A 28 -4.46 6.32 5.25
N SER A 29 -4.18 7.11 4.22
CA SER A 29 -4.50 6.78 2.82
C SER A 29 -3.52 5.77 2.23
N GLU A 30 -3.88 5.20 1.07
CA GLU A 30 -2.98 4.31 0.31
C GLU A 30 -1.72 5.07 -0.15
N GLU A 31 -1.89 6.29 -0.68
CA GLU A 31 -0.79 7.15 -1.14
C GLU A 31 0.20 7.46 -0.02
N GLU A 32 -0.30 7.92 1.15
CA GLU A 32 0.56 8.20 2.31
C GLU A 32 1.30 6.94 2.80
N LEU A 33 0.68 5.76 2.74
CA LEU A 33 1.32 4.51 3.15
C LEU A 33 2.40 4.08 2.14
N LEU A 34 2.18 4.30 0.85
CA LEU A 34 3.17 4.06 -0.20
C LEU A 34 4.36 5.03 -0.08
N ASP A 35 4.10 6.31 0.17
CA ASP A 35 5.13 7.31 0.40
C ASP A 35 6.01 6.93 1.59
N PHE A 36 5.40 6.47 2.68
CA PHE A 36 6.13 5.95 3.83
C PHE A 36 7.03 4.75 3.47
N VAL A 37 6.52 3.77 2.72
CA VAL A 37 7.32 2.60 2.30
C VAL A 37 8.52 3.04 1.45
N ASN A 38 8.31 3.99 0.55
CA ASN A 38 9.38 4.55 -0.28
C ASN A 38 10.43 5.30 0.55
N GLU A 39 9.99 6.16 1.48
CA GLU A 39 10.88 6.90 2.37
C GLU A 39 11.68 5.95 3.27
N ARG A 40 11.03 4.90 3.80
CA ARG A 40 11.68 3.84 4.58
C ARG A 40 12.78 3.13 3.78
N GLU A 41 12.52 2.79 2.52
CA GLU A 41 13.50 2.10 1.66
C GLU A 41 14.74 2.98 1.41
N VAL A 42 14.53 4.28 1.18
CA VAL A 42 15.63 5.24 1.00
C VAL A 42 16.52 5.29 2.25
N ILE A 43 15.90 5.46 3.44
CA ILE A 43 16.64 5.53 4.70
C ILE A 43 17.41 4.23 4.98
N ILE A 44 16.77 3.07 4.75
CA ILE A 44 17.43 1.77 4.94
C ILE A 44 18.63 1.63 3.99
N THR A 45 18.48 2.06 2.73
CA THR A 45 19.56 2.04 1.74
C THR A 45 20.74 2.91 2.18
N GLU A 46 20.47 4.10 2.71
CA GLU A 46 21.51 5.00 3.26
C GLU A 46 22.20 4.40 4.50
N MET A 47 21.44 3.71 5.36
CA MET A 47 21.99 3.02 6.53
C MET A 47 22.90 1.84 6.15
N GLN A 48 22.65 1.15 5.03
CA GLN A 48 23.46 0.00 4.61
C GLN A 48 24.93 0.38 4.40
N ALA A 49 25.21 1.60 3.94
CA ALA A 49 26.58 2.10 3.73
C ALA A 49 27.38 2.21 5.04
N HIS A 50 26.70 2.24 6.19
CA HIS A 50 27.29 2.43 7.52
C HIS A 50 26.93 1.30 8.49
N ARG A 51 26.48 0.15 7.98
CA ARG A 51 26.00 -0.99 8.78
C ARG A 51 26.98 -1.45 9.86
N GLU A 52 28.27 -1.36 9.60
CA GLU A 52 29.33 -1.78 10.54
C GLU A 52 29.41 -0.93 11.81
N TYR A 53 28.80 0.26 11.80
CA TYR A 53 28.75 1.18 12.95
C TYR A 53 27.49 1.00 13.80
N ILE A 54 26.61 0.05 13.46
CA ILE A 54 25.41 -0.25 14.23
C ILE A 54 25.80 -0.95 15.55
N THR A 55 25.58 -0.23 16.64
CA THR A 55 25.74 -0.66 18.02
C THR A 55 24.57 -1.54 18.48
N ASP A 56 24.73 -2.20 19.63
CA ASP A 56 23.65 -3.00 20.22
C ASP A 56 22.44 -2.14 20.64
N THR A 57 22.66 -0.88 21.04
CA THR A 57 21.58 0.07 21.35
C THR A 57 20.75 0.38 20.10
N GLU A 58 21.40 0.66 18.98
CA GLU A 58 20.72 0.90 17.70
C GLU A 58 20.01 -0.36 17.20
N ARG A 59 20.58 -1.55 17.43
CA ARG A 59 19.92 -2.82 17.12
C ARG A 59 18.62 -3.01 17.91
N GLN A 60 18.58 -2.62 19.18
CA GLN A 60 17.35 -2.67 19.98
C GLN A 60 16.27 -1.72 19.44
N VAL A 61 16.66 -0.54 18.98
CA VAL A 61 15.74 0.39 18.31
C VAL A 61 15.20 -0.21 17.02
N ILE A 62 16.07 -0.74 16.17
CA ILE A 62 15.68 -1.43 14.93
C ILE A 62 14.69 -2.56 15.23
N GLN A 63 14.92 -3.34 16.29
CA GLN A 63 13.99 -4.40 16.68
C GLN A 63 12.60 -3.87 17.02
N LYS A 64 12.49 -2.78 17.79
CA LYS A 64 11.19 -2.16 18.10
C LYS A 64 10.46 -1.68 16.85
N LEU A 65 11.20 -1.20 15.85
CA LEU A 65 10.61 -0.80 14.57
C LEU A 65 10.09 -2.00 13.79
N LEU A 66 10.84 -3.10 13.76
CA LEU A 66 10.39 -4.36 13.14
C LEU A 66 9.15 -4.93 13.81
N ASP A 67 8.98 -4.72 15.12
CA ASP A 67 7.78 -5.16 15.85
C ASP A 67 6.50 -4.42 15.39
N CYS A 68 6.64 -3.25 14.75
CA CYS A 68 5.54 -2.49 14.15
C CYS A 68 5.17 -2.96 12.72
N ASP A 69 6.08 -3.65 12.03
CA ASP A 69 5.87 -4.05 10.62
C ASP A 69 4.63 -4.91 10.38
N PRO A 70 4.22 -5.84 11.27
CA PRO A 70 2.98 -6.59 11.07
C PRO A 70 1.73 -5.71 10.92
N LEU A 71 1.67 -4.60 11.66
CA LEU A 71 0.55 -3.65 11.60
C LEU A 71 0.51 -2.90 10.27
N ILE A 72 1.68 -2.48 9.78
CA ILE A 72 1.85 -1.81 8.48
C ILE A 72 1.47 -2.78 7.34
N MET A 73 1.95 -4.02 7.42
CA MET A 73 1.65 -5.07 6.44
C MET A 73 0.16 -5.41 6.40
N GLN A 74 -0.50 -5.45 7.55
CA GLN A 74 -1.96 -5.65 7.60
C GLN A 74 -2.70 -4.53 6.86
N LYS A 75 -2.28 -3.27 7.01
CA LYS A 75 -2.90 -2.13 6.31
C LYS A 75 -2.65 -2.17 4.81
N LEU A 76 -1.45 -2.55 4.37
CA LEU A 76 -1.14 -2.77 2.95
C LEU A 76 -2.03 -3.86 2.33
N ASN A 77 -2.20 -4.99 3.03
CA ASN A 77 -3.08 -6.06 2.57
C ASN A 77 -4.54 -5.62 2.49
N TYR A 78 -5.01 -4.83 3.47
CA TYR A 78 -6.35 -4.24 3.43
C TYR A 78 -6.58 -3.43 2.13
N PHE A 79 -5.63 -2.56 1.75
CA PHE A 79 -5.76 -1.80 0.50
C PHE A 79 -5.71 -2.68 -0.75
N LYS A 80 -4.84 -3.69 -0.75
CA LYS A 80 -4.77 -4.67 -1.84
C LYS A 80 -6.10 -5.41 -2.03
N ASP A 81 -6.71 -5.84 -0.94
CA ASP A 81 -7.99 -6.56 -0.97
C ASP A 81 -9.14 -5.62 -1.40
N GLU A 82 -9.14 -4.37 -0.95
CA GLU A 82 -10.11 -3.35 -1.37
C GLU A 82 -10.06 -3.10 -2.89
N ALA A 83 -8.86 -2.95 -3.45
CA ALA A 83 -8.66 -2.81 -4.89
C ALA A 83 -9.11 -4.06 -5.66
N GLY A 84 -8.82 -5.26 -5.15
CA GLY A 84 -9.27 -6.53 -5.72
C GLY A 84 -10.80 -6.63 -5.79
N HIS A 85 -11.47 -6.35 -4.67
CA HIS A 85 -12.94 -6.35 -4.59
C HIS A 85 -13.58 -5.29 -5.49
N TRP A 86 -12.96 -4.12 -5.64
CA TRP A 86 -13.44 -3.09 -6.56
C TRP A 86 -13.42 -3.60 -8.01
N LEU A 87 -12.34 -4.25 -8.44
CA LEU A 87 -12.23 -4.84 -9.79
C LEU A 87 -13.26 -5.95 -10.02
N GLU A 88 -13.45 -6.84 -9.05
CA GLU A 88 -14.47 -7.89 -9.13
C GLU A 88 -15.89 -7.31 -9.27
N LYS A 89 -16.21 -6.28 -8.49
CA LYS A 89 -17.50 -5.59 -8.55
C LYS A 89 -17.71 -4.93 -9.92
N GLN A 90 -16.69 -4.29 -10.49
CA GLN A 90 -16.76 -3.74 -11.85
C GLN A 90 -16.97 -4.82 -12.92
N GLY A 91 -16.29 -5.97 -12.80
CA GLY A 91 -16.50 -7.13 -13.67
C GLY A 91 -17.94 -7.66 -13.60
N ASN A 92 -18.49 -7.79 -12.40
CA ASN A 92 -19.87 -8.23 -12.19
C ASN A 92 -20.90 -7.22 -12.71
N ILE A 93 -20.68 -5.91 -12.52
CA ILE A 93 -21.54 -4.87 -13.08
C ILE A 93 -21.52 -4.93 -14.61
N ARG A 94 -20.34 -5.12 -15.23
CA ARG A 94 -20.24 -5.24 -16.69
C ARG A 94 -20.97 -6.47 -17.22
N ASN A 95 -20.84 -7.61 -16.54
CA ASN A 95 -21.56 -8.83 -16.89
C ASN A 95 -23.09 -8.69 -16.73
N GLN A 96 -23.56 -8.00 -15.69
CA GLN A 96 -24.98 -7.69 -15.53
C GLN A 96 -25.48 -6.74 -16.62
N HIS A 97 -24.75 -5.67 -16.93
CA HIS A 97 -25.12 -4.73 -18.00
C HIS A 97 -25.18 -5.41 -19.38
N THR A 98 -24.28 -6.34 -19.69
CA THR A 98 -24.33 -7.16 -20.91
C THR A 98 -25.54 -8.10 -20.93
N ALA A 99 -25.86 -8.76 -19.80
CA ALA A 99 -27.02 -9.65 -19.71
C ALA A 99 -28.36 -8.91 -19.86
N TYR A 100 -28.49 -7.69 -19.32
CA TYR A 100 -29.67 -6.86 -19.51
C TYR A 100 -29.77 -6.33 -20.96
N HIS A 101 -28.66 -5.91 -21.59
CA HIS A 101 -28.67 -5.47 -22.98
C HIS A 101 -28.97 -6.60 -23.98
N GLN A 102 -28.50 -7.84 -23.74
CA GLN A 102 -28.80 -8.97 -24.64
C GLN A 102 -30.28 -9.41 -24.58
N ASN A 103 -31.00 -9.14 -23.49
CA ASN A 103 -32.44 -9.42 -23.40
C ASN A 103 -33.33 -8.32 -24.02
N PHE A 104 -32.79 -7.14 -24.31
CA PHE A 104 -33.53 -6.06 -25.00
C PHE A 104 -33.30 -6.02 -26.52
N VAL A 105 -32.41 -6.85 -27.07
CA VAL A 105 -32.16 -6.96 -28.53
C VAL A 105 -32.76 -8.25 -29.09
N ASN A 106 -34.00 -8.57 -28.71
CA ASN A 106 -34.74 -9.70 -29.30
C ASN A 106 -36.19 -9.39 -29.69
N ASP A 107 -36.61 -8.11 -29.73
CA ASP A 107 -37.92 -7.71 -30.29
C ASP A 107 -37.83 -6.44 -31.15
N SER A 108 -37.00 -6.49 -32.20
CA SER A 108 -37.23 -5.67 -33.39
C SER A 108 -36.90 -6.45 -34.66
N PHE A 109 -37.56 -7.61 -34.78
CA PHE A 109 -37.98 -8.16 -36.05
C PHE A 109 -39.33 -7.54 -36.44
N PHE A 110 -39.38 -6.22 -36.66
CA PHE A 110 -40.48 -5.63 -37.42
C PHE A 110 -40.10 -5.63 -38.91
N ILE A 111 -40.40 -6.78 -39.51
CA ILE A 111 -40.90 -7.00 -40.87
C ILE A 111 -40.95 -5.72 -41.72
N ASP A 112 -39.98 -5.52 -42.60
CA ASP A 112 -40.22 -4.81 -43.85
C ASP A 112 -40.40 -5.85 -44.96
N ARG A 113 -41.64 -6.35 -45.04
CA ARG A 113 -42.14 -7.14 -46.16
C ARG A 113 -43.64 -6.88 -46.25
N LEU A 114 -44.02 -5.87 -47.04
CA LEU A 114 -45.24 -5.78 -47.88
C LEU A 114 -45.57 -4.31 -48.24
N LYS A 115 -44.92 -3.75 -49.27
CA LYS A 115 -45.52 -3.27 -50.55
C LYS A 115 -44.57 -2.36 -51.30
#